data_AF-A0A850NUD6-F1
#
_entry.id   AF-A0A850NUD6-F1
#
_cell.length_a   1.000
_cell.length_b   1.000
_cell.length_c   1.000
_cell.angle_alpha   90.00
_cell.angle_beta   90.00
_cell.angle_gamma   90.00
#
_symmetry.space_group_name_H-M   'P 1'
#
loop_
_entity.id
_entity.type
_entity.pdbx_description
1 polymer ?
#
loop_
_entity_poly.entity_id
_entity_poly.type
_entity_poly.pdbx_seq_one_letter_code
_entity_poly.pdbx_strand_id
1 'polypeptide(L)' 'MSVTDLFSIGIGPSSSHTVGPMRAACAFAAFAIAEAAGRAVVRVTCTLHGSLSLTGRGHATDRAVQLG' A
#
# COMPACT_ATOMS: atom_id res chain seq x y z
N MET A 1 8.53 -11.20 -18.14
CA MET A 1 8.75 -9.77 -17.88
C MET A 1 8.49 -9.00 -19.16
N SER A 2 7.49 -8.14 -19.15
CA SER A 2 7.15 -7.19 -20.20
C SER A 2 7.90 -5.87 -19.97
N VAL A 3 8.01 -5.03 -21.01
CA VAL A 3 8.50 -3.64 -20.92
C VAL A 3 7.69 -2.85 -19.88
N THR A 4 6.40 -3.14 -19.74
CA THR A 4 5.51 -2.50 -18.75
C THR A 4 5.81 -2.91 -17.31
N ASP A 5 6.51 -4.02 -17.10
CA ASP A 5 6.94 -4.44 -15.75
C ASP A 5 8.20 -3.66 -15.32
N LEU A 6 9.03 -3.26 -16.30
CA LEU A 6 10.24 -2.47 -16.09
C LEU A 6 9.93 -0.98 -15.95
N PHE A 7 9.03 -0.47 -16.78
CA PHE A 7 8.65 0.94 -16.83
C PHE A 7 7.18 1.08 -16.47
N SER A 8 6.94 1.41 -15.21
CA SER A 8 5.59 1.63 -14.68
C SER A 8 5.42 3.08 -14.23
N ILE A 9 4.22 3.62 -14.46
CA ILE A 9 3.83 4.92 -13.91
C ILE A 9 3.45 4.71 -12.46
N GLY A 10 4.05 5.52 -11.58
CA GLY A 10 3.81 5.49 -10.14
C GLY A 10 4.04 6.85 -9.50
N ILE A 11 3.83 6.92 -8.20
CA ILE A 11 4.08 8.12 -7.39
C ILE A 11 5.37 7.97 -6.60
N GLY A 12 6.20 9.01 -6.60
CA GLY A 12 7.43 9.06 -5.82
C GLY A 12 7.19 9.23 -4.32
N PRO A 13 8.23 9.07 -3.48
CA PRO A 13 9.64 9.00 -3.86
C PRO A 13 10.19 7.59 -4.15
N SER A 14 9.46 6.51 -3.84
CA SER A 14 10.01 5.15 -3.92
C SER A 14 9.03 4.11 -4.44
N SER A 15 9.45 3.30 -5.42
CA SER A 15 8.63 2.19 -5.90
C SER A 15 8.39 1.14 -4.81
N SER A 16 9.40 0.85 -3.97
CA SER A 16 9.32 -0.20 -2.95
C SER A 16 8.67 0.27 -1.64
N HIS A 17 8.81 1.55 -1.29
CA HIS A 17 8.33 2.10 -0.02
C HIS A 17 7.14 3.06 -0.18
N THR A 18 6.75 3.40 -1.41
CA THR A 18 5.56 4.22 -1.70
C THR A 18 4.58 3.43 -2.56
N VAL A 19 4.94 3.10 -3.80
CA VAL A 19 4.01 2.45 -4.75
C VAL A 19 3.60 1.05 -4.30
N GLY A 20 4.57 0.24 -3.83
CA GLY A 20 4.32 -1.10 -3.31
C GLY A 20 3.32 -1.11 -2.14
N PRO A 21 3.59 -0.38 -1.05
CA PRO A 21 2.68 -0.27 0.09
C PRO A 21 1.30 0.28 -0.28
N MET A 22 1.21 1.28 -1.17
CA MET A 22 -0.07 1.80 -1.66
C MET A 22 -0.89 0.73 -2.39
N ARG A 23 -0.25 -0.01 -3.30
CA ARG A 23 -0.91 -1.12 -4.00
C ARG A 23 -1.36 -2.23 -3.04
N ALA A 24 -0.54 -2.54 -2.03
CA ALA A 24 -0.88 -3.53 -1.01
C ALA A 24 -2.09 -3.11 -0.17
N ALA A 25 -2.16 -1.83 0.24
CA ALA A 25 -3.29 -1.27 0.97
C ALA A 25 -4.58 -1.30 0.15
N CYS A 26 -4.52 -0.91 -1.13
CA CYS A 26 -5.66 -0.95 -2.05
C CYS A 26 -6.20 -2.38 -2.24
N ALA A 27 -5.30 -3.34 -2.46
CA ALA A 27 -5.67 -4.75 -2.58
C ALA A 27 -6.32 -5.28 -1.29
N PHE A 28 -5.77 -4.90 -0.13
CA PHE A 28 -6.35 -5.28 1.16
C PHE A 28 -7.73 -4.66 1.39
N ALA A 29 -7.92 -3.39 1.05
CA ALA A 29 -9.22 -2.71 1.19
C ALA A 29 -10.29 -3.39 0.34
N ALA A 30 -9.99 -3.70 -0.94
CA ALA A 30 -10.89 -4.43 -1.82
C ALA A 30 -11.25 -5.81 -1.25
N PHE A 31 -10.26 -6.56 -0.76
CA PHE A 31 -10.47 -7.84 -0.10
C PHE A 31 -11.35 -7.71 1.15
N ALA A 32 -11.05 -6.77 2.04
CA ALA A 32 -11.78 -6.58 3.29
C ALA A 32 -13.25 -6.19 3.06
N ILE A 33 -13.53 -5.36 2.04
CA ILE A 33 -14.90 -4.99 1.65
C ILE A 33 -15.67 -6.22 1.13
N ALA A 34 -15.04 -7.06 0.31
CA ALA A 34 -15.65 -8.28 -0.20
C ALA A 34 -15.99 -9.25 0.94
N GLU A 35 -15.04 -9.50 1.86
CA GLU A 35 -15.21 -10.38 3.01
C GLU A 35 -16.23 -9.86 4.04
N ALA A 36 -16.37 -8.54 4.15
CA ALA A 36 -17.35 -7.95 5.07
C ALA A 36 -18.80 -8.30 4.67
N ALA A 37 -19.05 -8.69 3.42
CA ALA A 37 -20.37 -9.12 2.91
C ALA A 37 -21.48 -8.11 3.24
N GLY A 38 -21.20 -6.82 3.01
CA GLY A 38 -22.14 -5.72 3.28
C GLY A 38 -22.15 -5.20 4.72
N ARG A 39 -21.34 -5.78 5.63
CA ARG A 39 -21.12 -5.22 6.96
C ARG A 39 -20.13 -4.07 6.91
N ALA A 40 -20.26 -3.11 7.83
CA ALA A 40 -19.35 -1.98 7.92
C ALA A 40 -17.99 -2.41 8.47
N VAL A 41 -16.91 -2.05 7.77
CA VAL A 41 -15.53 -2.14 8.30
C VAL A 41 -15.29 -0.90 9.16
N VAL A 42 -15.23 -1.10 10.48
CA VAL A 42 -15.12 0.01 11.46
C VAL A 42 -13.69 0.36 11.84
N ARG A 43 -12.73 -0.53 11.55
CA ARG A 43 -11.32 -0.33 11.88
C ARG A 43 -10.43 -1.13 10.94
N VAL A 44 -9.31 -0.51 10.54
CA VAL A 44 -8.19 -1.16 9.87
C VAL A 44 -6.93 -0.83 10.65
N THR A 45 -6.05 -1.82 10.80
CA THR A 45 -4.74 -1.66 11.43
C THR A 45 -3.67 -2.08 10.42
N CYS A 46 -2.65 -1.25 10.26
CA CYS A 46 -1.47 -1.58 9.47
C CYS A 46 -0.23 -1.49 10.37
N THR A 47 0.60 -2.52 10.32
CA THR A 47 1.90 -2.55 11.03
C THR A 47 3.00 -2.66 9.98
N LEU A 48 3.94 -1.71 10.00
CA LEU A 48 5.12 -1.75 9.15
C LEU A 48 6.24 -2.52 9.87
N HIS A 49 6.98 -3.34 9.14
CA HIS A 49 8.07 -4.16 9.69
C HIS A 49 9.38 -3.94 8.93
N GLY A 50 10.51 -4.21 9.60
CA GLY A 50 11.84 -4.21 8.98
C GLY A 50 12.24 -2.87 8.35
N SER A 51 12.82 -2.93 7.14
CA SER A 51 13.26 -1.73 6.40
C SER A 51 12.12 -0.74 6.12
N LEU A 52 10.90 -1.26 5.96
CA LEU A 52 9.71 -0.48 5.67
C LEU A 52 9.30 0.41 6.86
N SER A 53 9.43 -0.09 8.10
CA SER A 53 9.20 0.73 9.28
C SER A 53 10.36 1.69 9.57
N LEU A 54 11.59 1.25 9.33
CA LEU A 54 12.80 2.05 9.58
C LEU A 54 12.87 3.32 8.72
N THR A 55 12.48 3.23 7.45
CA THR A 55 12.59 4.34 6.49
C THR A 55 11.25 4.91 6.04
N GLY A 56 10.14 4.38 6.59
CA GLY A 56 8.80 4.64 6.06
C GLY A 56 8.41 6.12 6.03
N ARG A 57 8.80 6.90 7.05
CA ARG A 57 8.54 8.35 7.06
C ARG A 57 9.26 9.10 5.95
N GLY A 58 10.53 8.76 5.68
CA GLY A 58 11.32 9.39 4.62
C GLY A 58 10.80 9.05 3.22
N HIS A 59 10.11 7.93 3.08
CA HIS A 59 9.50 7.47 1.82
C HIS A 59 7.98 7.67 1.75
N ALA A 60 7.39 8.37 2.72
CA ALA A 60 5.95 8.58 2.84
C ALA A 60 5.11 7.28 2.80
N THR A 61 5.64 6.17 3.33
CA THR A 61 4.97 4.87 3.37
C THR A 61 3.67 4.92 4.14
N ASP A 62 3.63 5.67 5.24
CA ASP A 62 2.42 5.87 6.04
C ASP A 62 1.30 6.51 5.21
N ARG A 63 1.60 7.57 4.46
CA ARG A 63 0.65 8.22 3.55
C ARG A 63 0.26 7.31 2.40
N ALA A 64 1.23 6.59 1.84
CA ALA A 64 0.98 5.64 0.76
C ALA A 64 -0.02 4.56 1.17
N VAL A 65 0.12 4.01 2.38
CA VAL A 65 -0.82 3.02 2.94
C VAL A 65 -2.21 3.62 3.21
N GLN A 66 -2.30 4.88 3.63
CA GLN A 66 -3.60 5.52 3.90
C GLN A 66 -4.38 5.87 2.63
N LEU A 67 -3.68 6.18 1.53
CA LEU A 67 -4.27 6.59 0.25
C LEU A 67 -4.59 5.41 -0.68
N GLY A 68 -3.97 4.25 -0.45
CA GLY A 68 -4.21 3.02 -1.22
C GLY A 68 -5.43 2.29 -0.71
#